data_AF-R4G2C7-F1
#
_entry.id   AF-R4G2C7-F1
#
_cell.length_a   1.000
_cell.length_b   1.000
_cell.length_c   1.000
_cell.angle_alpha   90.00
_cell.angle_beta   90.00
_cell.angle_gamma   90.00
#
_symmetry.space_group_name_H-M   'P 1'
#
loop_
_entity.id
_entity.type
_entity.pdbx_description
1 polymer ?
#
loop_
_entity_poly.entity_id
_entity_poly.type
_entity_poly.pdbx_seq_one_letter_code
_entity_poly.pdbx_strand_id
1 'polypeptide(L)'
;LVDSKKYTNYRLVKTHPETESELSTLKNLQNHNVLDIDFWIDPTRVNRSVEFLVSPNNFHEVKTTLEKAGMDISVLSNNIQSDIDNEKGPATNMSLYSMSSVTDTYATYDQIVDLIKGYAQTYSHIRVVTYGKSYEGRDLYAIKFSVGPGRQTIFIEAGMHCREWIAIASTLKIIERMATGRNSDAEITDLLDKYDWVFVPVVNPDGYHVTHTENRMWRKNVRPDPSGCNGTDLNRNFDAKWGGEGASPDPCKSTYRGRNVFSEPESRFLSRFVRSTRNIIAFFSVHAYSQYILTPYGCTNKK
;
A
#
# COMPACT_ATOMS: atom_id res chain seq x y z
N LEU A 1 20.23 16.39 -6.22
CA LEU A 1 19.82 15.05 -5.76
C LEU A 1 19.41 15.23 -4.32
N VAL A 2 18.13 15.00 -4.00
CA VAL A 2 17.67 15.04 -2.60
C VAL A 2 18.15 13.74 -1.97
N ASP A 3 18.89 13.81 -0.87
CA ASP A 3 19.33 12.60 -0.16
C ASP A 3 18.11 11.84 0.38
N SER A 4 18.11 10.52 0.23
CA SER A 4 17.03 9.67 0.77
C SER A 4 16.90 9.85 2.28
N LYS A 5 15.68 10.00 2.81
CA LYS A 5 15.40 10.05 4.25
C LYS A 5 16.01 8.83 4.94
N LYS A 6 16.90 9.08 5.90
CA LYS A 6 17.49 8.06 6.77
C LYS A 6 16.63 7.85 8.00
N TYR A 7 16.51 6.61 8.40
CA TYR A 7 15.78 6.15 9.57
C TYR A 7 16.72 5.59 10.65
N THR A 8 17.97 6.04 10.66
CA THR A 8 18.99 5.57 11.61
C THR A 8 18.51 5.80 13.04
N ASN A 9 18.49 4.71 13.82
CA ASN A 9 18.04 4.66 15.21
C ASN A 9 16.56 5.01 15.42
N TYR A 10 15.73 5.04 14.36
CA TYR A 10 14.29 5.06 14.53
C TYR A 10 13.85 3.72 15.10
N ARG A 11 12.98 3.78 16.11
CA ARG A 11 12.49 2.60 16.82
C ARG A 11 11.07 2.29 16.40
N LEU A 12 10.81 1.03 16.07
CA LEU A 12 9.45 0.52 15.90
C LEU A 12 8.95 0.06 17.27
N VAL A 13 7.88 0.68 17.74
CA VAL A 13 7.34 0.47 19.08
C VAL A 13 5.95 -0.14 18.97
N LYS A 14 5.66 -1.07 19.87
CA LYS A 14 4.36 -1.70 20.05
C LYS A 14 3.86 -1.48 21.47
N THR A 15 2.59 -1.17 21.59
CA THR A 15 1.87 -1.07 22.87
C THR A 15 0.44 -1.61 22.71
N HIS A 16 -0.27 -1.75 23.82
CA HIS A 16 -1.61 -2.32 23.88
C HIS A 16 -2.49 -1.52 24.85
N PRO A 17 -3.32 -0.57 24.37
CA PRO A 17 -4.23 0.16 25.24
C PRO A 17 -5.36 -0.74 25.73
N GLU A 18 -5.49 -0.90 27.04
CA GLU A 18 -6.53 -1.68 27.70
C GLU A 18 -7.71 -0.80 28.16
N THR A 19 -7.46 0.50 28.35
CA THR A 19 -8.46 1.48 28.79
C THR A 19 -8.70 2.60 27.78
N GLU A 20 -9.88 3.24 27.85
CA GLU A 20 -10.19 4.42 27.01
C GLU A 20 -9.26 5.61 27.30
N SER A 21 -8.73 5.71 28.52
CA SER A 21 -7.75 6.73 28.90
C SER A 21 -6.41 6.50 28.17
N GLU A 22 -5.94 5.26 28.11
CA GLU A 22 -4.73 4.89 27.37
C GLU A 22 -4.91 5.09 25.86
N LEU A 23 -6.06 4.67 25.32
CA LEU A 23 -6.40 4.91 23.91
C LEU A 23 -6.42 6.41 23.58
N SER A 24 -7.00 7.23 24.45
CA SER A 24 -7.01 8.68 24.31
C SER A 24 -5.59 9.27 24.33
N THR A 25 -4.71 8.75 25.19
CA THR A 25 -3.29 9.13 25.22
C THR A 25 -2.60 8.86 23.88
N LEU A 26 -2.82 7.69 23.29
CA LEU A 26 -2.27 7.35 21.97
C LEU A 26 -2.85 8.21 20.85
N LYS A 27 -4.16 8.50 20.88
CA LYS A 27 -4.80 9.42 19.92
C LYS A 27 -4.24 10.84 20.04
N ASN A 28 -3.92 11.29 21.25
CA ASN A 28 -3.26 12.58 21.47
C ASN A 28 -1.85 12.61 20.88
N LEU A 29 -1.06 11.54 21.07
CA LEU A 29 0.25 11.39 20.44
C LEU A 29 0.15 11.39 18.90
N GLN A 30 -0.82 10.68 18.33
CA GLN A 30 -1.07 10.66 16.89
C GLN A 30 -1.42 12.05 16.34
N ASN A 31 -2.14 12.86 17.13
CA ASN A 31 -2.52 14.22 16.75
C ASN A 31 -1.39 15.24 17.01
N HIS A 32 -0.34 14.87 17.73
CA HIS A 32 0.75 15.78 18.11
C HIS A 32 1.70 16.06 16.94
N ASN A 33 1.56 17.21 16.29
CA ASN A 33 2.31 17.54 15.06
C ASN A 33 3.82 17.76 15.25
N VAL A 34 4.31 17.91 16.49
CA VAL A 34 5.74 18.11 16.79
C VAL A 34 6.49 16.78 16.89
N LEU A 35 5.80 15.73 17.32
CA LEU A 35 6.41 14.43 17.50
C LEU A 35 6.27 13.70 16.16
N ASP A 36 7.33 13.69 15.34
CA ASP A 36 7.43 12.91 14.10
C ASP A 36 7.25 11.40 14.40
N ILE A 37 5.99 10.97 14.52
CA ILE A 37 5.54 9.62 14.82
C ILE A 37 4.72 9.11 13.63
N ASP A 38 5.19 8.01 13.03
CA ASP A 38 4.51 7.34 11.93
C ASP A 38 3.79 6.09 12.44
N PHE A 39 2.47 6.18 12.60
CA PHE A 39 1.65 5.06 13.02
C PHE A 39 1.51 4.04 11.89
N TRP A 40 1.92 2.80 12.18
CA TRP A 40 1.79 1.64 11.30
C TRP A 40 0.49 0.89 11.58
N ILE A 41 0.09 0.81 12.85
CA ILE A 41 -1.24 0.39 13.29
C ILE A 41 -1.82 1.49 14.16
N ASP A 42 -2.89 2.13 13.67
CA ASP A 42 -3.53 3.27 14.33
C ASP A 42 -4.25 2.90 15.64
N PRO A 43 -4.28 3.81 16.64
CA PRO A 43 -5.02 3.66 17.89
C PRO A 43 -6.53 3.81 17.67
N THR A 44 -7.16 2.72 17.23
CA THR A 44 -8.59 2.70 16.85
C THR A 44 -9.52 2.37 18.00
N ARG A 45 -9.19 1.35 18.80
CA ARG A 45 -10.00 0.86 19.93
C ARG A 45 -9.12 0.20 20.99
N VAL A 46 -9.65 0.05 22.20
CA VAL A 46 -9.02 -0.72 23.28
C VAL A 46 -8.83 -2.19 22.88
N ASN A 47 -7.91 -2.86 23.56
CA ASN A 47 -7.54 -4.26 23.36
C ASN A 47 -7.08 -4.59 21.93
N ARG A 48 -6.55 -3.59 21.22
CA ARG A 48 -5.91 -3.76 19.91
C ARG A 48 -4.51 -3.20 19.98
N SER A 49 -3.52 -3.97 19.52
CA SER A 49 -2.15 -3.47 19.43
C SER A 49 -2.06 -2.20 18.59
N VAL A 50 -1.20 -1.29 19.03
CA VAL A 50 -0.84 -0.05 18.34
C VAL A 50 0.65 -0.13 18.08
N GLU A 51 1.04 0.14 16.84
CA GLU A 51 2.42 0.05 16.38
C GLU A 51 2.79 1.34 15.66
N PHE A 52 3.92 1.94 16.02
CA PHE A 52 4.35 3.21 15.45
C PHE A 52 5.88 3.32 15.43
N LEU A 53 6.37 4.01 14.42
CA LEU A 53 7.77 4.34 14.25
C LEU A 53 8.03 5.72 14.84
N VAL A 54 9.07 5.84 15.66
CA VAL A 54 9.42 7.10 16.34
C VAL A 54 10.90 7.42 16.16
N SER A 55 11.18 8.71 15.92
CA SER A 55 12.54 9.21 15.78
C SER A 55 13.36 9.06 17.07
N PRO A 56 14.70 8.93 16.99
CA PRO A 56 15.54 8.82 18.18
C PRO A 56 15.42 10.03 19.12
N ASN A 57 15.18 11.23 18.57
CA ASN A 57 15.03 12.46 19.34
C ASN A 57 13.74 12.49 20.17
N ASN A 58 12.67 11.86 19.66
CA ASN A 58 11.35 11.91 20.29
C ASN A 58 11.06 10.67 21.16
N PHE A 59 11.85 9.61 21.03
CA PHE A 59 11.58 8.33 21.71
C PHE A 59 11.50 8.46 23.24
N HIS A 60 12.37 9.25 23.87
CA HIS A 60 12.37 9.38 25.33
C HIS A 60 11.08 10.03 25.85
N GLU A 61 10.61 11.09 25.18
CA GLU A 61 9.36 11.78 25.53
C GLU A 61 8.13 10.88 25.32
N VAL A 62 8.09 10.18 24.18
CA VAL A 62 7.00 9.24 23.87
C VAL A 62 6.98 8.10 24.88
N LYS A 63 8.13 7.48 25.18
CA LYS A 63 8.25 6.41 26.17
C LYS A 63 7.75 6.86 27.54
N THR A 64 8.20 8.02 28.01
CA THR A 64 7.80 8.58 29.31
C THR A 64 6.29 8.85 29.36
N THR A 65 5.70 9.34 28.26
CA THR A 65 4.26 9.59 28.17
C THR A 65 3.45 8.29 28.30
N LEU A 66 3.89 7.23 27.62
CA LEU A 66 3.25 5.92 27.67
C LEU A 66 3.40 5.26 29.06
N GLU A 67 4.59 5.31 29.66
CA GLU A 67 4.84 4.77 31.00
C GLU A 67 4.00 5.49 32.07
N LYS A 68 3.87 6.83 31.99
CA LYS A 68 3.00 7.60 32.89
C LYS A 68 1.52 7.27 32.74
N ALA A 69 1.10 6.85 31.55
CA ALA A 69 -0.25 6.38 31.30
C ALA A 69 -0.45 4.91 31.73
N GLY A 70 0.59 4.24 32.25
CA GLY A 70 0.52 2.85 32.71
C GLY A 70 0.59 1.81 31.60
N MET A 71 1.00 2.19 30.38
CA MET A 71 1.06 1.27 29.24
C MET A 71 2.40 0.52 29.17
N ASP A 72 2.32 -0.77 28.88
CA ASP A 72 3.47 -1.58 28.52
C ASP A 72 3.99 -1.23 27.11
N ILE A 73 5.32 -1.24 26.97
CA ILE A 73 6.03 -0.84 25.75
C ILE A 73 6.97 -1.96 25.31
N SER A 74 6.79 -2.43 24.09
CA SER A 74 7.69 -3.37 23.42
C SER A 74 8.40 -2.68 22.26
N VAL A 75 9.72 -2.73 22.21
CA VAL A 75 10.49 -2.24 21.05
C VAL A 75 10.71 -3.41 20.09
N LEU A 76 10.03 -3.38 18.94
CA LEU A 76 10.08 -4.43 17.92
C LEU A 76 11.36 -4.34 17.07
N SER A 77 11.83 -3.11 16.81
CA SER A 77 13.12 -2.86 16.15
C SER A 77 13.77 -1.63 16.76
N ASN A 78 15.05 -1.73 17.10
CA ASN A 78 15.82 -0.61 17.66
C ASN A 78 16.41 0.32 16.58
N ASN A 79 16.46 -0.15 15.33
CA ASN A 79 17.00 0.60 14.21
C ASN A 79 16.39 0.08 12.89
N ILE A 80 15.26 0.66 12.49
CA ILE A 80 14.59 0.26 11.23
C ILE A 80 15.47 0.50 9.99
N GLN A 81 16.50 1.38 10.07
CA GLN A 81 17.43 1.58 8.95
C GLN A 81 18.18 0.30 8.61
N SER A 82 18.53 -0.54 9.60
CA SER A 82 19.18 -1.83 9.33
C SER A 82 18.27 -2.75 8.51
N ASP A 83 16.97 -2.74 8.78
CA ASP A 83 15.99 -3.53 8.03
C ASP A 83 15.85 -3.02 6.59
N ILE A 84 15.85 -1.69 6.40
CA ILE A 84 15.84 -1.04 5.07
C ILE A 84 17.13 -1.34 4.29
N ASP A 85 18.29 -1.30 4.95
CA ASP A 85 19.58 -1.57 4.32
C ASP A 85 19.67 -3.03 3.86
N ASN A 86 19.13 -3.97 4.66
CA ASN A 86 19.05 -5.39 4.31
C ASN A 86 18.08 -5.67 3.14
N GLU A 87 17.03 -4.87 2.97
CA GLU A 87 16.05 -5.00 1.87
C GLU A 87 16.69 -4.86 0.49
N LYS A 88 17.71 -3.99 0.34
CA LYS A 88 18.44 -3.80 -0.92
C LYS A 88 19.41 -4.94 -1.23
N GLY A 89 19.66 -5.84 -0.28
CA GLY A 89 20.69 -6.87 -0.33
C GLY A 89 22.12 -6.29 -0.34
N PRO A 90 23.14 -7.11 -0.04
CA PRO A 90 24.53 -6.68 -0.23
C PRO A 90 24.83 -6.49 -1.72
N ALA A 91 25.58 -5.43 -2.07
CA ALA A 91 25.98 -5.11 -3.46
C ALA A 91 26.69 -6.26 -4.20
N THR A 92 27.18 -7.26 -3.47
CA THR A 92 27.85 -8.47 -3.97
C THR A 92 26.91 -9.53 -4.55
N ASN A 93 25.59 -9.45 -4.33
CA ASN A 93 24.61 -10.44 -4.81
C ASN A 93 23.93 -10.07 -6.14
N MET A 94 24.42 -9.07 -6.88
CA MET A 94 23.86 -8.70 -8.18
C MET A 94 23.82 -9.86 -9.20
N SER A 95 24.68 -10.88 -9.09
CA SER A 95 24.65 -12.05 -9.97
C SER A 95 23.52 -13.05 -9.66
N LEU A 96 23.01 -13.09 -8.42
CA LEU A 96 21.83 -13.88 -8.05
C LEU A 96 20.55 -13.19 -8.49
N TYR A 97 20.51 -11.85 -8.41
CA TYR A 97 19.43 -11.02 -8.95
C TYR A 97 19.29 -11.15 -10.48
N SER A 98 20.38 -11.43 -11.20
CA SER A 98 20.32 -11.68 -12.64
C SER A 98 19.75 -13.06 -13.01
N MET A 99 19.53 -13.95 -12.04
CA MET A 99 18.90 -15.27 -12.22
C MET A 99 17.50 -15.38 -11.60
N SER A 100 17.11 -14.48 -10.70
CA SER A 100 15.77 -14.44 -10.11
C SER A 100 14.76 -13.76 -11.03
N SER A 101 13.50 -14.20 -11.04
CA SER A 101 12.45 -13.48 -11.76
C SER A 101 12.26 -12.10 -11.15
N VAL A 102 11.84 -11.11 -11.94
CA VAL A 102 11.48 -9.76 -11.47
C VAL A 102 10.47 -9.86 -10.30
N THR A 103 9.62 -10.90 -10.30
CA THR A 103 8.62 -11.15 -9.25
C THR A 103 9.16 -11.73 -7.95
N ASP A 104 10.43 -12.15 -7.91
CA ASP A 104 11.10 -12.64 -6.70
C ASP A 104 11.82 -11.51 -5.94
N THR A 105 11.63 -10.27 -6.40
CA THR A 105 12.29 -9.07 -5.89
C THR A 105 11.26 -7.96 -5.63
N TYR A 106 11.67 -6.91 -4.92
CA TYR A 106 10.89 -5.68 -4.86
C TYR A 106 11.17 -4.80 -6.08
N ALA A 107 10.52 -5.15 -7.18
CA ALA A 107 10.70 -4.50 -8.48
C ALA A 107 10.30 -3.02 -8.49
N THR A 108 11.00 -2.19 -9.25
CA THR A 108 10.59 -0.79 -9.47
C THR A 108 9.35 -0.71 -10.36
N TYR A 109 8.68 0.44 -10.36
CA TYR A 109 7.52 0.67 -11.23
C TYR A 109 7.83 0.37 -12.72
N ASP A 110 8.98 0.82 -13.23
CA ASP A 110 9.35 0.62 -14.63
C ASP A 110 9.58 -0.87 -14.95
N GLN A 111 10.26 -1.61 -14.05
CA GLN A 111 10.44 -3.06 -14.18
C GLN A 111 9.10 -3.80 -14.20
N ILE A 112 8.14 -3.37 -13.39
CA ILE A 112 6.78 -3.94 -13.37
C ILE A 112 6.06 -3.67 -14.69
N VAL A 113 6.16 -2.45 -15.23
CA VAL A 113 5.56 -2.08 -16.52
C VAL A 113 6.14 -2.90 -17.66
N ASP A 114 7.45 -3.07 -17.70
CA ASP A 114 8.13 -3.88 -18.71
C ASP A 114 7.71 -5.34 -18.62
N LEU A 115 7.60 -5.90 -17.40
CA LEU A 115 7.15 -7.26 -17.15
C LEU A 115 5.73 -7.51 -17.71
N ILE A 116 4.75 -6.67 -17.34
CA ILE A 116 3.36 -6.88 -17.78
C ILE A 116 3.19 -6.66 -19.29
N LYS A 117 3.96 -5.73 -19.88
CA LYS A 117 3.97 -5.52 -21.34
C LYS A 117 4.60 -6.70 -22.05
N GLY A 118 5.68 -7.27 -21.50
CA GLY A 118 6.30 -8.50 -22.00
C GLY A 118 5.29 -9.65 -22.03
N TYR A 119 4.56 -9.89 -20.94
CA TYR A 119 3.51 -10.92 -20.92
C TYR A 119 2.43 -10.71 -21.98
N ALA A 120 1.97 -9.47 -22.20
CA ALA A 120 0.99 -9.17 -23.24
C ALA A 120 1.52 -9.36 -24.68
N GLN A 121 2.83 -9.22 -24.89
CA GLN A 121 3.48 -9.50 -26.18
C GLN A 121 3.64 -11.01 -26.41
N THR A 122 3.96 -11.76 -25.35
CA THR A 122 4.23 -13.21 -25.42
C THR A 122 2.94 -14.04 -25.49
N TYR A 123 1.91 -13.67 -24.75
CA TYR A 123 0.73 -14.51 -24.55
C TYR A 123 -0.54 -13.85 -25.09
N SER A 124 -1.18 -14.49 -26.07
CA SER A 124 -2.37 -13.95 -26.79
C SER A 124 -3.61 -13.73 -25.92
N HIS A 125 -3.70 -14.39 -24.76
CA HIS A 125 -4.81 -14.25 -23.82
C HIS A 125 -4.60 -13.11 -22.81
N ILE A 126 -3.51 -12.35 -22.95
CA ILE A 126 -3.14 -11.26 -22.05
C ILE A 126 -3.21 -9.93 -22.80
N ARG A 127 -3.78 -8.91 -22.15
CA ARG A 127 -3.80 -7.53 -22.66
C ARG A 127 -3.45 -6.56 -21.55
N VAL A 128 -2.58 -5.61 -21.85
CA VAL A 128 -2.32 -4.46 -20.97
C VAL A 128 -3.11 -3.26 -21.47
N VAL A 129 -3.74 -2.52 -20.57
CA VAL A 129 -4.44 -1.28 -20.86
C VAL A 129 -4.00 -0.18 -19.92
N THR A 130 -3.94 1.04 -20.42
CA THR A 130 -3.82 2.24 -19.60
C THR A 130 -5.23 2.73 -19.25
N TYR A 131 -5.51 2.98 -17.98
CA TYR A 131 -6.83 3.45 -17.50
C TYR A 131 -6.82 4.88 -16.96
N GLY A 132 -5.67 5.54 -16.97
CA GLY A 132 -5.52 6.92 -16.53
C GLY A 132 -4.06 7.32 -16.38
N LYS A 133 -3.84 8.44 -15.71
CA LYS A 133 -2.51 8.92 -15.30
C LYS A 133 -2.53 9.32 -13.83
N SER A 134 -1.41 9.12 -13.15
CA SER A 134 -1.15 9.60 -11.79
C SER A 134 -1.02 11.13 -11.74
N TYR A 135 -0.82 11.68 -10.54
CA TYR A 135 -0.59 13.11 -10.36
C TYR A 135 0.64 13.62 -11.14
N GLU A 136 1.76 12.90 -11.11
CA GLU A 136 2.98 13.25 -11.85
C GLU A 136 2.97 12.78 -13.31
N GLY A 137 1.85 12.24 -13.80
CA GLY A 137 1.64 11.90 -15.20
C GLY A 137 2.12 10.50 -15.63
N ARG A 138 2.55 9.66 -14.67
CA ARG A 138 2.82 8.23 -14.94
C ARG A 138 1.53 7.53 -15.34
N ASP A 139 1.63 6.64 -16.32
CA ASP A 139 0.48 5.86 -16.75
C ASP A 139 -0.02 4.95 -15.62
N LEU A 140 -1.33 4.77 -15.55
CA LEU A 140 -1.94 3.78 -14.66
C LEU A 140 -2.29 2.54 -15.49
N TYR A 141 -1.61 1.43 -15.23
CA TYR A 141 -1.73 0.19 -16.01
C TYR A 141 -2.59 -0.86 -15.32
N ALA A 142 -3.36 -1.58 -16.13
CA ALA A 142 -4.00 -2.83 -15.75
C ALA A 142 -3.60 -3.94 -16.73
N ILE A 143 -3.36 -5.14 -16.22
CA ILE A 143 -3.15 -6.36 -17.01
C ILE A 143 -4.41 -7.22 -16.93
N LYS A 144 -4.90 -7.67 -18.07
CA LYS A 144 -6.14 -8.43 -18.23
C LYS A 144 -5.84 -9.80 -18.82
N PHE A 145 -6.40 -10.84 -18.22
CA PHE A 145 -6.36 -12.21 -18.71
C PHE A 145 -7.78 -12.58 -19.13
N SER A 146 -7.95 -12.96 -20.40
CA SER A 146 -9.25 -13.36 -20.94
C SER A 146 -9.07 -14.33 -22.08
N VAL A 147 -9.95 -15.33 -22.13
CA VAL A 147 -9.85 -16.45 -23.07
C VAL A 147 -11.04 -16.52 -24.03
N GLY A 148 -11.85 -15.47 -24.04
CA GLY A 148 -13.04 -15.31 -24.86
C GLY A 148 -14.12 -14.50 -24.15
N PRO A 149 -15.23 -14.17 -24.83
CA PRO A 149 -16.24 -13.26 -24.31
C PRO A 149 -17.14 -13.89 -23.23
N GLY A 150 -17.83 -13.03 -22.48
CA GLY A 150 -19.00 -13.41 -21.66
C GLY A 150 -18.68 -13.94 -20.26
N ARG A 151 -17.41 -13.95 -19.84
CA ARG A 151 -17.00 -14.43 -18.52
C ARG A 151 -17.28 -13.42 -17.41
N GLN A 152 -17.37 -13.94 -16.19
CA GLN A 152 -17.35 -13.14 -14.98
C GLN A 152 -15.93 -12.70 -14.67
N THR A 153 -15.77 -11.53 -14.05
CA THR A 153 -14.46 -10.93 -13.80
C THR A 153 -14.10 -10.96 -12.32
N ILE A 154 -12.87 -11.39 -12.03
CA ILE A 154 -12.20 -11.20 -10.75
C ILE A 154 -11.27 -10.00 -10.88
N PHE A 155 -11.44 -9.01 -10.00
CA PHE A 155 -10.65 -7.78 -10.01
C PHE A 155 -9.74 -7.75 -8.79
N ILE A 156 -8.44 -7.52 -8.99
CA ILE A 156 -7.44 -7.45 -7.93
C ILE A 156 -6.60 -6.19 -8.12
N GLU A 157 -6.41 -5.42 -7.06
CA GLU A 157 -5.49 -4.28 -7.07
C GLU A 157 -4.58 -4.29 -5.85
N ALA A 158 -3.40 -3.69 -6.02
CA ALA A 158 -2.40 -3.54 -4.98
C ALA A 158 -1.66 -2.20 -5.09
N GLY A 159 -0.91 -1.88 -4.03
CA GLY A 159 -0.01 -0.74 -4.03
C GLY A 159 -0.71 0.61 -3.94
N MET A 160 -1.91 0.65 -3.37
CA MET A 160 -2.62 1.90 -3.07
C MET A 160 -1.88 2.70 -1.99
N HIS A 161 -1.36 2.02 -0.97
CA HIS A 161 -0.31 2.57 -0.10
C HIS A 161 1.05 2.09 -0.58
N CYS A 162 1.92 3.03 -0.92
CA CYS A 162 3.15 2.72 -1.64
C CYS A 162 4.22 1.98 -0.81
N ARG A 163 4.31 2.18 0.52
CA ARG A 163 5.27 1.44 1.37
C ARG A 163 5.01 -0.05 1.51
N GLU A 164 3.83 -0.53 1.11
CA GLU A 164 3.38 -1.91 1.30
C GLU A 164 3.92 -2.84 0.19
N TRP A 165 5.25 -2.86 0.02
CA TRP A 165 5.95 -3.52 -1.10
C TRP A 165 5.57 -4.99 -1.30
N ILE A 166 5.33 -5.73 -0.21
CA ILE A 166 4.94 -7.14 -0.27
C ILE A 166 3.56 -7.37 -0.93
N ALA A 167 2.64 -6.41 -0.82
CA ALA A 167 1.33 -6.51 -1.48
C ALA A 167 1.48 -6.44 -3.01
N ILE A 168 2.36 -5.55 -3.48
CA ILE A 168 2.71 -5.42 -4.90
C ILE A 168 3.45 -6.69 -5.36
N ALA A 169 4.53 -7.08 -4.69
CA ALA A 169 5.34 -8.25 -5.07
C ALA A 169 4.51 -9.55 -5.11
N SER A 170 3.66 -9.77 -4.11
CA SER A 170 2.77 -10.95 -4.08
C SER A 170 1.76 -10.95 -5.23
N THR A 171 1.20 -9.77 -5.56
CA THR A 171 0.29 -9.62 -6.71
C THR A 171 1.01 -9.90 -8.02
N LEU A 172 2.27 -9.47 -8.17
CA LEU A 172 3.10 -9.78 -9.34
C LEU A 172 3.37 -11.28 -9.47
N LYS A 173 3.59 -11.98 -8.36
CA LYS A 173 3.79 -13.44 -8.38
C LYS A 173 2.54 -14.18 -8.86
N ILE A 174 1.35 -13.70 -8.48
CA ILE A 174 0.09 -14.24 -9.00
C ILE A 174 -0.01 -13.96 -10.51
N ILE A 175 0.27 -12.74 -10.95
CA ILE A 175 0.28 -12.36 -12.38
C ILE A 175 1.22 -13.27 -13.19
N GLU A 176 2.44 -13.54 -12.69
CA GLU A 176 3.40 -14.45 -13.34
C GLU A 176 2.84 -15.88 -13.45
N ARG A 177 2.30 -16.43 -12.37
CA ARG A 177 1.70 -17.78 -12.40
C ARG A 177 0.55 -17.86 -13.39
N MET A 178 -0.31 -16.84 -13.43
CA MET A 178 -1.42 -16.78 -14.39
C MET A 178 -0.96 -16.65 -15.83
N ALA A 179 0.09 -15.87 -16.10
CA ALA A 179 0.62 -15.68 -17.46
C ALA A 179 1.30 -16.93 -18.01
N THR A 180 2.07 -17.61 -17.18
CA THR A 180 2.94 -18.72 -17.60
C THR A 180 2.29 -20.10 -17.43
N GLY A 181 1.25 -20.21 -16.60
CA GLY A 181 0.63 -21.48 -16.19
C GLY A 181 -0.45 -22.04 -17.12
N ARG A 182 -0.97 -21.27 -18.09
CA ARG A 182 -2.18 -21.62 -18.86
C ARG A 182 -2.19 -23.00 -19.55
N ASN A 183 -1.03 -23.56 -19.90
CA ASN A 183 -0.94 -24.87 -20.57
C ASN A 183 -0.04 -25.85 -19.82
N SER A 184 0.46 -25.46 -18.64
CA SER A 184 1.43 -26.21 -17.85
C SER A 184 0.92 -26.51 -16.44
N ASP A 185 -0.10 -25.77 -15.98
CA ASP A 185 -0.72 -25.90 -14.67
C ASP A 185 -2.25 -26.01 -14.85
N ALA A 186 -2.81 -27.19 -14.53
CA ALA A 186 -4.22 -27.48 -14.72
C ALA A 186 -5.15 -26.59 -13.88
N GLU A 187 -4.71 -26.16 -12.70
CA GLU A 187 -5.49 -25.27 -11.84
C GLU A 187 -5.57 -23.87 -12.45
N ILE A 188 -4.42 -23.33 -12.91
CA ILE A 188 -4.39 -22.03 -13.59
C ILE A 188 -5.20 -22.06 -14.88
N THR A 189 -5.13 -23.15 -15.64
CA THR A 189 -5.91 -23.35 -16.86
C THR A 189 -7.41 -23.26 -16.56
N ASP A 190 -7.88 -24.02 -15.56
CA ASP A 190 -9.28 -24.03 -15.14
C ASP A 190 -9.78 -22.65 -14.66
N LEU A 191 -8.95 -21.93 -13.90
CA LEU A 191 -9.26 -20.56 -13.45
C LEU A 191 -9.40 -19.57 -14.61
N LEU A 192 -8.53 -19.65 -15.61
CA LEU A 192 -8.57 -18.80 -16.81
C LEU A 192 -9.73 -19.17 -17.75
N ASP A 193 -10.10 -20.44 -17.81
CA ASP A 193 -11.22 -20.89 -18.63
C ASP A 193 -12.57 -20.49 -18.03
N LYS A 194 -12.66 -20.36 -16.69
CA LYS A 194 -13.86 -19.94 -15.96
C LYS A 194 -14.04 -18.43 -15.84
N TYR A 195 -12.96 -17.68 -15.61
CA TYR A 195 -13.04 -16.26 -15.27
C TYR A 195 -12.11 -15.39 -16.12
N ASP A 196 -12.54 -14.15 -16.35
CA ASP A 196 -11.62 -13.09 -16.73
C ASP A 196 -10.94 -12.53 -15.47
N TRP A 197 -9.66 -12.20 -15.56
CA TRP A 197 -8.90 -11.65 -14.43
C TRP A 197 -8.35 -10.28 -14.80
N VAL A 198 -8.55 -9.30 -13.93
CA VAL A 198 -8.03 -7.95 -14.09
C VAL A 198 -7.18 -7.60 -12.88
N PHE A 199 -5.92 -7.28 -13.13
CA PHE A 199 -4.99 -6.83 -12.10
C PHE A 199 -4.58 -5.39 -12.33
N VAL A 200 -4.56 -4.61 -11.26
CA VAL A 200 -3.88 -3.31 -11.19
C VAL A 200 -2.72 -3.45 -10.20
N PRO A 201 -1.48 -3.71 -10.68
CA PRO A 201 -0.37 -4.08 -9.79
C PRO A 201 0.14 -2.91 -8.94
N VAL A 202 0.01 -1.67 -9.43
CA VAL A 202 0.46 -0.46 -8.73
C VAL A 202 -0.56 0.65 -8.93
N VAL A 203 -1.42 0.87 -7.93
CA VAL A 203 -2.42 1.97 -7.95
C VAL A 203 -1.77 3.34 -7.75
N ASN A 204 -0.70 3.42 -6.95
CA ASN A 204 0.00 4.66 -6.59
C ASN A 204 1.45 4.67 -7.11
N PRO A 205 1.68 4.82 -8.43
CA PRO A 205 3.02 4.70 -9.00
C PRO A 205 3.95 5.83 -8.57
N ASP A 206 3.43 7.03 -8.32
CA ASP A 206 4.24 8.17 -7.88
C ASP A 206 4.73 7.98 -6.45
N GLY A 207 3.84 7.60 -5.54
CA GLY A 207 4.22 7.26 -4.18
C GLY A 207 5.16 6.06 -4.15
N TYR A 208 4.97 5.08 -5.03
CA TYR A 208 5.85 3.91 -5.13
C TYR A 208 7.25 4.31 -5.58
N HIS A 209 7.37 5.19 -6.57
CA HIS A 209 8.65 5.77 -6.98
C HIS A 209 9.37 6.45 -5.80
N VAL A 210 8.66 7.29 -5.03
CA VAL A 210 9.20 7.94 -3.83
C VAL A 210 9.72 6.94 -2.81
N THR A 211 9.08 5.78 -2.63
CA THR A 211 9.58 4.76 -1.69
C THR A 211 10.89 4.11 -2.12
N HIS A 212 11.19 4.12 -3.41
CA HIS A 212 12.45 3.59 -3.96
C HIS A 212 13.57 4.63 -3.96
N THR A 213 13.25 5.91 -4.14
CA THR A 213 14.24 6.97 -4.37
C THR A 213 14.50 7.88 -3.18
N GLU A 214 13.48 8.17 -2.38
CA GLU A 214 13.52 9.27 -1.41
C GLU A 214 13.13 8.84 -0.01
N ASN A 215 11.97 8.20 0.17
CA ASN A 215 11.44 7.90 1.50
C ASN A 215 10.72 6.54 1.53
N ARG A 216 11.41 5.52 2.03
CA ARG A 216 10.90 4.14 2.13
C ARG A 216 9.58 3.99 2.92
N MET A 217 9.31 4.88 3.87
CA MET A 217 8.09 4.84 4.69
C MET A 217 6.96 5.72 4.15
N TRP A 218 7.11 6.31 2.95
CA TRP A 218 6.03 7.06 2.31
C TRP A 218 4.81 6.17 2.07
N ARG A 219 3.62 6.69 2.40
CA ARG A 219 2.34 5.94 2.33
C ARG A 219 1.37 6.50 1.29
N LYS A 220 1.27 7.83 1.21
CA LYS A 220 0.27 8.57 0.45
C LYS A 220 0.63 8.65 -1.04
N ASN A 221 -0.20 9.27 -1.87
CA ASN A 221 0.29 9.78 -3.16
C ASN A 221 1.22 10.99 -2.92
N VAL A 222 1.64 11.68 -3.99
CA VAL A 222 2.65 12.77 -3.89
C VAL A 222 2.08 14.16 -4.16
N ARG A 223 0.76 14.29 -4.32
CA ARG A 223 0.13 15.57 -4.67
C ARG A 223 0.41 16.64 -3.61
N PRO A 224 1.02 17.79 -3.95
CA PRO A 224 1.27 18.86 -3.00
C PRO A 224 -0.02 19.51 -2.48
N ASP A 225 -0.01 19.92 -1.21
CA ASP A 225 -1.07 20.71 -0.59
C ASP A 225 -0.55 22.10 -0.14
N PRO A 226 -1.36 23.19 -0.20
CA PRO A 226 -0.98 24.53 0.23
C PRO A 226 -0.51 24.64 1.67
N SER A 227 -0.84 23.68 2.53
CA SER A 227 -0.29 23.56 3.89
C SER A 227 1.22 23.30 3.92
N GLY A 228 1.84 22.94 2.79
CA GLY A 228 3.26 22.54 2.70
C GLY A 228 3.48 21.03 2.89
N CYS A 229 2.44 20.29 3.26
CA CYS A 229 2.45 18.83 3.34
C CYS A 229 2.06 18.21 2.00
N ASN A 230 2.64 17.05 1.68
CA ASN A 230 2.37 16.35 0.43
C ASN A 230 1.51 15.11 0.67
N GLY A 231 0.67 14.81 -0.31
CA GLY A 231 -0.02 13.54 -0.47
C GLY A 231 -1.37 13.46 0.23
N THR A 232 -2.22 12.63 -0.34
CA THR A 232 -3.52 12.17 0.17
C THR A 232 -3.46 10.65 0.35
N ASP A 233 -4.08 10.15 1.42
CA ASP A 233 -4.32 8.71 1.58
C ASP A 233 -5.40 8.29 0.56
N LEU A 234 -4.98 7.56 -0.47
CA LEU A 234 -5.88 7.11 -1.54
C LEU A 234 -7.02 6.24 -1.00
N ASN A 235 -6.77 5.43 0.04
CA ASN A 235 -7.78 4.58 0.67
C ASN A 235 -8.67 5.33 1.69
N ARG A 236 -8.61 6.67 1.67
CA ARG A 236 -9.56 7.58 2.34
C ARG A 236 -10.24 8.54 1.36
N ASN A 237 -9.97 8.40 0.06
CA ASN A 237 -10.41 9.35 -0.97
C ASN A 237 -11.60 8.86 -1.82
N PHE A 238 -12.17 7.70 -1.52
CA PHE A 238 -13.32 7.11 -2.22
C PHE A 238 -14.68 7.64 -1.70
N ASP A 239 -15.71 7.56 -2.55
CA ASP A 239 -17.09 7.95 -2.23
C ASP A 239 -17.83 6.92 -1.36
N ALA A 240 -17.30 6.66 -0.17
CA ALA A 240 -17.87 5.70 0.78
C ALA A 240 -17.86 6.29 2.18
N LYS A 241 -18.87 7.13 2.50
CA LYS A 241 -18.92 7.93 3.74
C LYS A 241 -17.64 8.74 3.97
N TRP A 242 -17.23 9.45 2.93
CA TRP A 242 -15.98 10.22 2.90
C TRP A 242 -15.90 11.25 4.03
N GLY A 243 -14.76 11.26 4.73
CA GLY A 243 -14.53 12.11 5.91
C GLY A 243 -15.14 11.61 7.21
N GLY A 244 -15.65 10.37 7.23
CA GLY A 244 -16.04 9.68 8.46
C GLY A 244 -14.85 9.30 9.35
N GLU A 245 -15.15 8.49 10.37
CA GLU A 245 -14.16 8.00 11.34
C GLU A 245 -12.99 7.27 10.66
N GLY A 246 -11.78 7.48 11.17
CA GLY A 246 -10.55 6.88 10.63
C GLY A 246 -9.92 7.64 9.45
N ALA A 247 -10.46 8.81 9.09
CA ALA A 247 -9.91 9.69 8.06
C ALA A 247 -9.61 11.09 8.65
N SER A 248 -8.44 11.65 8.37
CA SER A 248 -8.05 12.98 8.87
C SER A 248 -8.39 14.08 7.85
N PRO A 249 -8.87 15.27 8.29
CA PRO A 249 -8.94 16.46 7.46
C PRO A 249 -7.61 17.24 7.39
N ASP A 250 -6.61 16.89 8.21
CA ASP A 250 -5.30 17.55 8.25
C ASP A 250 -4.37 16.98 7.14
N PRO A 251 -3.92 17.81 6.17
CA PRO A 251 -3.04 17.38 5.09
C PRO A 251 -1.72 16.75 5.52
N CYS A 252 -1.24 17.05 6.72
CA CYS A 252 0.02 16.54 7.25
C CYS A 252 -0.11 15.14 7.86
N LYS A 253 -1.34 14.64 8.07
CA LYS A 253 -1.56 13.30 8.58
C LYS A 253 -1.43 12.24 7.50
N SER A 254 -0.98 11.05 7.90
CA SER A 254 -0.82 9.88 7.04
C SER A 254 -2.17 9.36 6.49
N THR A 255 -3.27 9.65 7.19
CA THR A 255 -4.65 9.29 6.84
C THR A 255 -5.45 10.47 6.27
N TYR A 256 -4.77 11.50 5.74
CA TYR A 256 -5.43 12.64 5.12
C TYR A 256 -6.36 12.20 3.98
N ARG A 257 -7.63 12.57 4.07
CA ARG A 257 -8.70 12.12 3.15
C ARG A 257 -8.74 12.84 1.80
N GLY A 258 -7.93 13.88 1.63
CA GLY A 258 -7.98 14.79 0.47
C GLY A 258 -8.99 15.92 0.68
N ARG A 259 -9.19 16.74 -0.37
CA ARG A 259 -10.07 17.92 -0.30
C ARG A 259 -11.54 17.61 -0.59
N ASN A 260 -11.79 16.59 -1.38
CA ASN A 260 -13.11 16.06 -1.71
C ASN A 260 -12.98 14.61 -2.18
N VAL A 261 -14.12 13.94 -2.30
CA VAL A 261 -14.25 12.62 -2.91
C VAL A 261 -13.61 12.61 -4.30
N PHE A 262 -12.75 11.62 -4.58
CA PHE A 262 -12.02 11.48 -5.85
C PHE A 262 -11.22 12.74 -6.26
N SER A 263 -10.71 13.47 -5.25
CA SER A 263 -9.81 14.60 -5.50
C SER A 263 -8.53 14.18 -6.21
N GLU A 264 -8.08 12.95 -5.94
CA GLU A 264 -6.84 12.40 -6.47
C GLU A 264 -7.08 11.70 -7.82
N PRO A 265 -6.20 11.90 -8.81
CA PRO A 265 -6.38 11.28 -10.11
C PRO A 265 -6.34 9.74 -10.04
N GLU A 266 -5.51 9.15 -9.18
CA GLU A 266 -5.38 7.70 -9.03
C GLU A 266 -6.70 7.06 -8.57
N SER A 267 -7.29 7.55 -7.49
CA SER A 267 -8.57 7.05 -6.95
C SER A 267 -9.72 7.27 -7.95
N ARG A 268 -9.73 8.43 -8.63
CA ARG A 268 -10.74 8.79 -9.64
C ARG A 268 -10.69 7.88 -10.86
N PHE A 269 -9.49 7.65 -11.40
CA PHE A 269 -9.31 6.78 -12.57
C PHE A 269 -9.57 5.32 -12.22
N LEU A 270 -9.15 4.84 -11.05
CA LEU A 270 -9.45 3.49 -10.59
C LEU A 270 -10.97 3.27 -10.47
N SER A 271 -11.69 4.20 -9.84
CA SER A 271 -13.16 4.12 -9.75
C SER A 271 -13.84 4.05 -11.13
N ARG A 272 -13.42 4.89 -12.08
CA ARG A 272 -13.93 4.86 -13.46
C ARG A 272 -13.60 3.54 -14.17
N PHE A 273 -12.41 2.99 -13.94
CA PHE A 273 -11.99 1.74 -14.53
C PHE A 273 -12.78 0.54 -13.98
N VAL A 274 -12.97 0.47 -12.66
CA VAL A 274 -13.82 -0.54 -12.02
C VAL A 274 -15.25 -0.46 -12.56
N ARG A 275 -15.84 0.74 -12.63
CA ARG A 275 -17.22 0.93 -13.15
C ARG A 275 -17.39 0.60 -14.64
N SER A 276 -16.31 0.70 -15.43
CA SER A 276 -16.34 0.34 -16.86
C SER A 276 -15.98 -1.13 -17.13
N THR A 277 -15.48 -1.84 -16.13
CA THR A 277 -15.19 -3.28 -16.21
C THR A 277 -16.50 -4.05 -16.01
N ARG A 278 -16.81 -4.95 -16.94
CA ARG A 278 -18.07 -5.70 -16.96
C ARG A 278 -18.01 -6.90 -16.02
N ASN A 279 -19.17 -7.32 -15.52
CA ASN A 279 -19.36 -8.60 -14.82
C ASN A 279 -18.40 -8.88 -13.65
N ILE A 280 -17.95 -7.85 -12.91
CA ILE A 280 -17.14 -8.06 -11.70
C ILE A 280 -18.00 -8.78 -10.66
N ILE A 281 -17.53 -9.95 -10.21
CA ILE A 281 -18.18 -10.73 -9.14
C ILE A 281 -17.37 -10.73 -7.83
N ALA A 282 -16.08 -10.39 -7.91
CA ALA A 282 -15.21 -10.27 -6.74
C ALA A 282 -14.20 -9.14 -6.96
N PHE A 283 -13.92 -8.39 -5.89
CA PHE A 283 -12.95 -7.31 -5.86
C PHE A 283 -12.04 -7.49 -4.65
N PHE A 284 -10.74 -7.58 -4.89
CA PHE A 284 -9.72 -7.69 -3.85
C PHE A 284 -8.81 -6.46 -3.86
N SER A 285 -8.74 -5.80 -2.71
CA SER A 285 -7.77 -4.74 -2.42
C SER A 285 -6.69 -5.32 -1.52
N VAL A 286 -5.47 -5.45 -2.05
CA VAL A 286 -4.37 -6.14 -1.35
C VAL A 286 -3.48 -5.12 -0.65
N HIS A 287 -3.34 -5.32 0.67
CA HIS A 287 -2.62 -4.44 1.58
C HIS A 287 -1.66 -5.22 2.49
N ALA A 288 -0.73 -4.51 3.13
CA ALA A 288 0.12 -5.07 4.18
C ALA A 288 0.39 -4.06 5.30
N TYR A 289 0.57 -4.47 6.55
CA TYR A 289 0.60 -5.84 7.10
C TYR A 289 -0.62 -6.05 8.02
N SER A 290 -0.59 -7.11 8.85
CA SER A 290 -1.52 -7.48 9.94
C SER A 290 -2.20 -8.85 9.77
N GLN A 291 -2.03 -9.53 8.63
CA GLN A 291 -2.58 -10.87 8.36
C GLN A 291 -4.11 -10.95 8.53
N TYR A 292 -4.84 -9.99 7.96
CA TYR A 292 -6.30 -9.98 7.97
C TYR A 292 -6.90 -10.22 6.59
N ILE A 293 -8.04 -10.92 6.56
CA ILE A 293 -8.98 -10.91 5.45
C ILE A 293 -10.19 -10.09 5.91
N LEU A 294 -10.41 -8.95 5.27
CA LEU A 294 -11.45 -7.99 5.65
C LEU A 294 -12.58 -7.97 4.63
N THR A 295 -13.80 -7.75 5.11
CA THR A 295 -14.99 -7.53 4.29
C THR A 295 -15.66 -6.22 4.70
N PRO A 296 -16.47 -5.60 3.83
CA PRO A 296 -17.24 -4.42 4.19
C PRO A 296 -18.15 -4.66 5.42
N TYR A 297 -18.43 -3.64 6.24
CA TYR A 297 -18.05 -2.23 6.09
C TYR A 297 -16.96 -1.80 7.07
N GLY A 298 -16.04 -0.94 6.62
CA GLY A 298 -15.09 -0.24 7.50
C GLY A 298 -15.60 1.11 8.01
N CYS A 299 -16.50 1.76 7.28
CA CYS A 299 -17.00 3.11 7.61
C CYS A 299 -18.23 3.13 8.51
N THR A 300 -18.76 1.97 8.92
CA THR A 300 -19.91 1.88 9.81
C THR A 300 -20.03 0.51 10.45
N ASN A 301 -20.53 0.47 11.69
CA ASN A 301 -20.89 -0.75 12.40
C ASN A 301 -22.34 -1.20 12.10
N LYS A 302 -23.10 -0.43 11.33
CA LYS A 302 -24.46 -0.81 10.90
C LYS A 302 -24.35 -1.65 9.62
N LYS A 303 -24.73 -2.93 9.72
CA LYS A 303 -24.96 -3.80 8.56
C LYS A 303 -26.17 -3.33 7.77
#